data_AF-A0A9E4VG51-F1
#
_entry.id   AF-A0A9E4VG51-F1
#
_cell.length_a   1.000
_cell.length_b   1.000
_cell.length_c   1.000
_cell.angle_alpha   90.00
_cell.angle_beta   90.00
_cell.angle_gamma   90.00
#
_symmetry.space_group_name_H-M   'P 1'
#
loop_
_entity.id
_entity.type
_entity.pdbx_description
1 polymer ?
#
loop_
_entity_poly.entity_id
_entity_poly.type
_entity_poly.pdbx_seq_one_letter_code
_entity_poly.pdbx_strand_id
1 'polypeptide(L)'
;DVGLAIVPCNWLQIMENSMDPVHTEWLHRYFSRYVLQRLEETGKRSKDEHWRPPPPVIPHVKIGFDVYEHGIIKRRVLEGGSEDDVSWRIGHPVVFPNMLSAGQIRVPVDDTHTLYVWYQAHPMEPGDEPQVASDDVPVYRVPLPGVDEDGIPIWELIDNNSGQDNFAWMTQGPISPRHLEKLAESDKGIIVYRRLLVEQMRVVEDGGDPMNVFRDPAKNKDLYIPNEAEEGDKTWGYRKERTFKGGLSTGSSGKYSVIGRQQASGQGAKVPERTAGV
;
A
#
# COMPACT_ATOMS: atom_id res chain seq x y z
N ASP A 1 -5.38 -9.15 -10.90
CA ASP A 1 -4.55 -10.26 -10.36
C ASP A 1 -4.36 -10.04 -8.85
N VAL A 2 -3.89 -11.06 -8.14
CA VAL A 2 -3.80 -11.07 -6.68
C VAL A 2 -2.40 -11.44 -6.22
N GLY A 3 -1.73 -10.51 -5.55
CA GLY A 3 -0.46 -10.76 -4.86
C GLY A 3 -0.70 -11.18 -3.42
N LEU A 4 0.08 -12.14 -2.92
CA LEU A 4 -0.02 -12.66 -1.54
C LEU A 4 1.35 -12.76 -0.86
N ALA A 5 1.42 -12.36 0.41
CA ALA A 5 2.53 -12.68 1.31
C ALA A 5 2.03 -12.94 2.74
N ILE A 6 2.73 -13.78 3.50
CA ILE A 6 2.55 -13.88 4.96
C ILE A 6 3.69 -13.10 5.59
N VAL A 7 3.40 -11.89 6.06
CA VAL A 7 4.38 -10.99 6.67
C VAL A 7 4.62 -11.43 8.12
N PRO A 8 5.86 -11.67 8.55
CA PRO A 8 6.21 -12.15 9.90
C PRO A 8 6.20 -11.02 10.94
N CYS A 9 5.10 -10.26 10.99
CA CYS A 9 4.82 -9.35 12.10
C CYS A 9 3.32 -9.20 12.35
N ASN A 10 3.01 -8.65 13.53
CA ASN A 10 1.66 -8.45 14.01
C ASN A 10 0.86 -7.51 13.09
N TRP A 11 -0.41 -7.84 12.90
CA TRP A 11 -1.33 -7.11 12.03
C TRP A 11 -1.45 -5.62 12.36
N LEU A 12 -1.41 -5.26 13.65
CA LEU A 12 -1.55 -3.86 14.07
C LEU A 12 -0.36 -3.02 13.60
N GLN A 13 0.87 -3.58 13.62
CA GLN A 13 2.07 -2.87 13.12
C GLN A 13 1.89 -2.44 11.66
N ILE A 14 1.32 -3.33 10.86
CA ILE A 14 1.10 -3.08 9.43
C ILE A 14 -0.03 -2.06 9.26
N MET A 15 -1.17 -2.24 9.94
CA MET A 15 -2.30 -1.31 9.86
C MET A 15 -1.96 0.12 10.29
N GLU A 16 -1.10 0.30 11.28
CA GLU A 16 -0.67 1.61 11.74
C GLU A 16 0.12 2.38 10.68
N ASN A 17 0.91 1.70 9.84
CA ASN A 17 1.56 2.34 8.71
C ASN A 17 0.55 2.94 7.73
N SER A 18 -0.64 2.34 7.57
CA SER A 18 -1.68 2.97 6.76
C SER A 18 -2.16 4.29 7.36
N MET A 19 -2.00 4.53 8.65
CA MET A 19 -2.41 5.75 9.34
C MET A 19 -1.33 6.83 9.41
N ASP A 20 -0.13 6.54 8.93
CA ASP A 20 0.95 7.51 8.85
C ASP A 20 1.10 7.96 7.39
N PRO A 21 0.58 9.11 6.95
CA PRO A 21 0.84 9.59 5.59
C PRO A 21 2.31 10.03 5.38
N VAL A 22 3.03 10.38 6.45
CA VAL A 22 4.39 10.93 6.38
C VAL A 22 5.42 9.85 6.01
N HIS A 23 5.17 8.56 6.27
CA HIS A 23 6.04 7.48 5.74
C HIS A 23 6.19 7.55 4.22
N THR A 24 5.18 8.06 3.49
CA THR A 24 5.25 8.14 2.02
C THR A 24 6.36 9.09 1.56
N GLU A 25 6.70 10.08 2.38
CA GLU A 25 7.83 10.98 2.13
C GLU A 25 9.17 10.31 2.44
N TRP A 26 9.29 9.68 3.61
CA TRP A 26 10.55 9.08 4.04
C TRP A 26 10.88 7.79 3.30
N LEU A 27 9.94 6.84 3.22
CA LEU A 27 10.14 5.55 2.56
C LEU A 27 10.08 5.69 1.04
N HIS A 28 8.99 6.23 0.51
CA HIS A 28 8.74 6.18 -0.93
C HIS A 28 9.37 7.32 -1.72
N ARG A 29 9.98 8.32 -1.06
CA ARG A 29 10.75 9.39 -1.73
C ARG A 29 12.22 9.32 -1.33
N TYR A 30 12.58 9.76 -0.13
CA TYR A 30 13.97 9.82 0.32
C TYR A 30 14.67 8.46 0.25
N PHE A 31 14.11 7.43 0.90
CA PHE A 31 14.69 6.10 0.92
C PHE A 31 14.67 5.44 -0.46
N SER A 32 13.62 5.64 -1.27
CA SER A 32 13.63 5.19 -2.68
C SER A 32 14.82 5.73 -3.47
N ARG A 33 15.17 7.01 -3.33
CA ARG A 33 16.35 7.59 -3.99
C ARG A 33 17.65 6.94 -3.50
N TYR A 34 17.75 6.72 -2.20
CA TYR A 34 18.87 6.02 -1.59
C TYR A 34 19.02 4.59 -2.13
N VAL A 35 17.93 3.82 -2.23
CA VAL A 35 17.95 2.46 -2.78
C VAL A 35 18.42 2.45 -4.23
N LEU A 36 17.94 3.37 -5.07
CA LEU A 36 18.38 3.46 -6.47
C LEU A 36 19.87 3.81 -6.57
N GLN A 37 20.37 4.71 -5.71
CA GLN A 37 21.79 5.02 -5.61
C GLN A 37 22.62 3.78 -5.20
N ARG A 38 22.15 2.98 -4.23
CA ARG A 38 22.85 1.74 -3.82
C ARG A 38 22.90 0.70 -4.93
N LEU A 39 21.83 0.57 -5.72
CA LEU A 39 21.81 -0.32 -6.88
C LEU A 39 22.85 0.06 -7.94
N GLU A 40 23.05 1.37 -8.15
CA GLU A 40 24.08 1.90 -9.05
C GLU A 40 25.50 1.63 -8.53
N GLU A 41 25.76 1.93 -7.26
CA GLU A 41 27.08 1.79 -6.65
C GLU A 41 27.53 0.33 -6.52
N THR A 42 26.59 -0.59 -6.30
CA THR A 42 26.87 -2.03 -6.22
C THR A 42 27.02 -2.69 -7.60
N GLY A 43 26.83 -1.94 -8.68
CA GLY A 43 26.85 -2.46 -10.05
C GLY A 43 25.70 -3.43 -10.37
N LYS A 44 24.74 -3.58 -9.45
CA LYS A 44 23.56 -4.45 -9.63
C LYS A 44 22.58 -3.88 -10.67
N ARG A 45 22.60 -2.57 -10.89
CA ARG A 45 21.80 -1.91 -11.94
C ARG A 45 22.37 -0.55 -12.31
N SER A 46 22.60 -0.29 -13.60
CA SER A 46 23.00 1.04 -14.05
C SER A 46 21.83 2.03 -14.04
N LYS A 47 22.13 3.34 -14.06
CA LYS A 47 21.13 4.44 -14.13
C LYS A 47 20.14 4.24 -15.28
N ASP A 48 20.65 3.80 -16.42
CA ASP A 48 19.85 3.59 -17.62
C ASP A 48 19.03 2.30 -17.55
N GLU A 49 19.31 1.38 -16.63
CA GLU A 49 18.58 0.11 -16.48
C GLU A 49 17.45 0.18 -15.44
N HIS A 50 17.29 1.30 -14.74
CA HIS A 50 16.17 1.46 -13.81
C HIS A 50 14.83 1.32 -14.53
N TRP A 51 13.97 0.44 -14.02
CA TRP A 51 12.61 0.24 -14.52
C TRP A 51 11.64 1.35 -14.09
N ARG A 52 12.09 2.24 -13.19
CA ARG A 52 11.36 3.42 -12.73
C ARG A 52 12.30 4.61 -12.53
N PRO A 53 11.83 5.85 -12.74
CA PRO A 53 12.61 7.03 -12.39
C PRO A 53 12.70 7.22 -10.87
N PRO A 54 13.74 7.90 -10.36
CA PRO A 54 13.78 8.35 -8.97
C PRO A 54 12.59 9.26 -8.65
N PRO A 55 11.88 9.03 -7.53
CA PRO A 55 10.72 9.84 -7.17
C PRO A 55 11.12 11.28 -6.81
N PRO A 56 10.25 12.27 -7.07
CA PRO A 56 10.41 13.61 -6.54
C PRO A 56 10.25 13.59 -5.01
N VAL A 57 11.00 14.44 -4.33
CA VAL A 57 10.90 14.65 -2.88
C VAL A 57 10.06 15.90 -2.68
N ILE A 58 8.89 15.74 -2.07
CA ILE A 58 7.95 16.83 -1.79
C ILE A 58 7.53 16.67 -0.32
N PRO A 59 7.73 17.65 0.55
CA PRO A 59 7.34 17.53 1.96
C PRO A 59 5.83 17.51 2.18
N HIS A 60 5.37 16.89 3.26
CA HIS A 60 4.02 17.12 3.80
C HIS A 60 3.97 18.45 4.56
N VAL A 61 3.00 19.31 4.24
CA VAL A 61 2.77 20.56 4.97
C VAL A 61 1.58 20.48 5.92
N LYS A 62 0.61 19.60 5.64
CA LYS A 62 -0.57 19.36 6.49
C LYS A 62 -1.02 17.92 6.38
N ILE A 63 -1.51 17.35 7.48
CA ILE A 63 -2.15 16.03 7.53
C ILE A 63 -3.46 16.13 8.32
N GLY A 64 -4.45 15.30 7.97
CA GLY A 64 -5.77 15.28 8.60
C GLY A 64 -6.41 13.89 8.59
N PHE A 65 -7.30 13.64 9.54
CA PHE A 65 -7.95 12.34 9.72
C PHE A 65 -9.39 12.53 10.18
N ASP A 66 -10.35 11.99 9.44
CA ASP A 66 -11.76 12.00 9.80
C ASP A 66 -12.27 10.57 9.95
N VAL A 67 -12.94 10.26 11.06
CA VAL A 67 -13.71 9.01 11.16
C VAL A 67 -15.01 9.18 10.38
N TYR A 68 -15.33 8.21 9.52
CA TYR A 68 -16.57 8.16 8.74
C TYR A 68 -17.24 6.79 8.90
N GLU A 69 -18.40 6.60 8.26
CA GLU A 69 -19.25 5.41 8.40
C GLU A 69 -18.49 4.07 8.29
N HIS A 70 -17.52 3.97 7.37
CA HIS A 70 -16.80 2.72 7.10
C HIS A 70 -15.34 2.71 7.55
N GLY A 71 -14.85 3.75 8.24
CA GLY A 71 -13.48 3.77 8.75
C GLY A 71 -12.91 5.17 8.92
N ILE A 72 -11.74 5.42 8.31
CA ILE A 72 -11.01 6.69 8.45
C ILE A 72 -10.64 7.25 7.07
N ILE A 73 -10.91 8.53 6.84
CA ILE A 73 -10.41 9.29 5.70
C ILE A 73 -9.10 9.97 6.09
N LYS A 74 -8.04 9.70 5.34
CA LYS A 74 -6.75 10.37 5.51
C LYS A 74 -6.62 11.51 4.53
N ARG A 75 -6.12 12.64 5.00
CA ARG A 75 -5.94 13.84 4.19
C ARG A 75 -4.51 14.32 4.30
N ARG A 76 -4.03 14.94 3.22
CA ARG A 76 -2.74 15.61 3.23
C ARG A 76 -2.71 16.80 2.29
N VAL A 77 -1.85 17.75 2.61
CA VAL A 77 -1.37 18.77 1.69
C VAL A 77 0.13 18.59 1.58
N LEU A 78 0.64 18.54 0.35
CA LEU A 78 2.07 18.51 0.07
C LEU A 78 2.56 19.93 -0.25
N GLU A 79 3.87 20.17 -0.13
CA GLU A 79 4.46 21.44 -0.52
C GLU A 79 4.11 21.80 -1.97
N GLY A 80 3.65 23.04 -2.17
CA GLY A 80 3.13 23.53 -3.46
C GLY A 80 1.66 23.21 -3.73
N GLY A 81 1.01 22.40 -2.88
CA GLY A 81 -0.42 22.12 -2.92
C GLY A 81 -1.25 23.01 -2.00
N SER A 82 -2.55 22.73 -1.92
CA SER A 82 -3.51 23.44 -1.07
C SER A 82 -4.62 22.54 -0.54
N GLU A 83 -5.48 23.09 0.32
CA GLU A 83 -6.67 22.37 0.82
C GLU A 83 -7.76 22.17 -0.25
N ASP A 84 -7.65 22.83 -1.41
CA ASP A 84 -8.55 22.61 -2.54
C ASP A 84 -8.20 21.32 -3.31
N ASP A 85 -7.01 20.76 -3.08
CA ASP A 85 -6.56 19.52 -3.73
C ASP A 85 -7.43 18.34 -3.30
N VAL A 86 -7.69 17.43 -4.25
CA VAL A 86 -8.49 16.21 -4.07
C VAL A 86 -8.01 15.35 -2.88
N SER A 87 -6.68 15.25 -2.66
CA SER A 87 -6.09 14.52 -1.53
C SER A 87 -6.35 15.17 -0.16
N TRP A 88 -6.80 16.43 -0.12
CA TRP A 88 -7.31 17.08 1.07
C TRP A 88 -8.83 17.12 1.10
N ARG A 89 -9.52 17.51 0.02
CA ARG A 89 -10.98 17.67 0.00
C ARG A 89 -11.76 16.36 0.04
N ILE A 90 -11.28 15.32 -0.64
CA ILE A 90 -11.88 13.98 -0.63
C ILE A 90 -11.11 13.09 0.35
N GLY A 91 -9.78 13.04 0.18
CA GLY A 91 -8.89 12.21 0.98
C GLY A 91 -8.85 10.74 0.54
N HIS A 92 -7.97 9.99 1.19
CA HIS A 92 -7.69 8.59 0.91
C HIS A 92 -8.21 7.67 2.03
N PRO A 93 -9.21 6.83 1.76
CA PRO A 93 -9.92 6.09 2.80
C PRO A 93 -9.21 4.81 3.22
N VAL A 94 -9.31 4.52 4.51
CA VAL A 94 -9.07 3.22 5.12
C VAL A 94 -10.40 2.68 5.57
N VAL A 95 -10.75 1.51 5.06
CA VAL A 95 -11.94 0.75 5.47
C VAL A 95 -11.55 -0.09 6.69
N PHE A 96 -12.17 0.24 7.81
CA PHE A 96 -11.85 -0.36 9.09
C PHE A 96 -12.31 -1.84 9.14
N PRO A 97 -11.58 -2.74 9.81
CA PRO A 97 -10.28 -2.51 10.41
C PRO A 97 -9.12 -2.82 9.46
N ASN A 98 -9.34 -3.46 8.31
CA ASN A 98 -8.31 -4.27 7.64
C ASN A 98 -7.83 -3.77 6.27
N MET A 99 -8.42 -2.69 5.74
CA MET A 99 -8.32 -2.40 4.31
C MET A 99 -7.87 -0.97 4.04
N LEU A 100 -6.79 -0.82 3.29
CA LEU A 100 -6.47 0.45 2.64
C LEU A 100 -7.13 0.42 1.25
N SER A 101 -7.91 1.45 0.90
CA SER A 101 -8.66 1.53 -0.36
C SER A 101 -7.75 1.86 -1.57
N ALA A 102 -6.69 1.07 -1.70
CA ALA A 102 -5.73 1.00 -2.79
C ALA A 102 -5.53 -0.48 -3.19
N GLY A 103 -6.55 -1.31 -2.96
CA GLY A 103 -6.49 -2.76 -3.22
C GLY A 103 -5.61 -3.52 -2.23
N GLN A 104 -5.57 -3.12 -0.96
CA GLN A 104 -4.72 -3.73 0.06
C GLN A 104 -5.58 -4.24 1.21
N ILE A 105 -5.49 -5.53 1.51
CA ILE A 105 -6.23 -6.20 2.59
C ILE A 105 -5.22 -6.89 3.50
N ARG A 106 -5.33 -6.67 4.80
CA ARG A 106 -4.45 -7.26 5.81
C ARG A 106 -5.28 -8.06 6.79
N VAL A 107 -4.99 -9.34 6.88
CA VAL A 107 -5.76 -10.29 7.71
C VAL A 107 -4.83 -10.85 8.78
N PRO A 108 -5.14 -10.69 10.07
CA PRO A 108 -4.37 -11.32 11.13
C PRO A 108 -4.44 -12.84 10.98
N VAL A 109 -3.29 -13.52 10.98
CA VAL A 109 -3.20 -14.99 10.96
C VAL A 109 -3.00 -15.49 12.39
N ASP A 110 -2.04 -14.89 13.08
CA ASP A 110 -1.75 -15.09 14.51
C ASP A 110 -1.11 -13.81 15.09
N ASP A 111 -0.62 -13.88 16.33
CA ASP A 111 -0.03 -12.73 17.02
C ASP A 111 1.23 -12.17 16.34
N THR A 112 1.87 -12.97 15.48
CA THR A 112 3.18 -12.71 14.86
C THR A 112 3.16 -12.76 13.32
N HIS A 113 2.03 -13.09 12.70
CA HIS A 113 1.91 -13.21 11.25
C HIS A 113 0.64 -12.54 10.71
N THR A 114 0.79 -11.87 9.58
CA THR A 114 -0.30 -11.21 8.87
C THR A 114 -0.32 -11.64 7.41
N LEU A 115 -1.47 -12.13 6.94
CA LEU A 115 -1.71 -12.33 5.52
C LEU A 115 -1.93 -10.97 4.87
N TYR A 116 -1.07 -10.63 3.93
CA TYR A 116 -1.16 -9.41 3.15
C TYR A 116 -1.56 -9.74 1.71
N VAL A 117 -2.71 -9.22 1.31
CA VAL A 117 -3.30 -9.37 -0.01
C VAL A 117 -3.22 -8.04 -0.75
N TRP A 118 -2.59 -8.07 -1.91
CA TRP A 118 -2.66 -6.99 -2.89
C TRP A 118 -3.61 -7.41 -4.01
N TYR A 119 -4.76 -6.78 -4.06
CA TYR A 119 -5.74 -6.94 -5.12
C TYR A 119 -5.61 -5.81 -6.13
N GLN A 120 -5.35 -6.14 -7.39
CA GLN A 120 -5.30 -5.17 -8.47
C GLN A 120 -6.34 -5.50 -9.54
N ALA A 121 -7.27 -4.57 -9.72
CA ALA A 121 -8.16 -4.54 -10.88
C ALA A 121 -7.45 -3.84 -12.04
N HIS A 122 -7.59 -4.40 -13.23
CA HIS A 122 -7.04 -3.85 -14.47
C HIS A 122 -8.21 -3.41 -15.34
N PRO A 123 -8.46 -2.09 -15.49
CA PRO A 123 -9.62 -1.62 -16.24
C PRO A 123 -9.50 -2.02 -17.71
N MET A 124 -10.63 -2.40 -18.30
CA MET A 124 -10.76 -2.72 -19.73
C MET A 124 -11.44 -1.57 -20.46
N GLU A 125 -11.01 -1.27 -21.67
CA GLU A 125 -11.66 -0.31 -22.57
C GLU A 125 -12.69 -1.02 -23.47
N PRO A 126 -13.70 -0.31 -24.01
CA PRO A 126 -14.62 -0.90 -24.96
C PRO A 126 -13.89 -1.52 -26.17
N GLY A 127 -14.09 -2.81 -26.39
CA GLY A 127 -13.42 -3.58 -27.45
C GLY A 127 -12.15 -4.31 -27.00
N ASP A 128 -11.73 -4.19 -25.74
CA ASP A 128 -10.69 -5.05 -25.17
C ASP A 128 -11.22 -6.48 -25.01
N GLU A 129 -10.38 -7.45 -25.39
CA GLU A 129 -10.55 -8.84 -24.99
C GLU A 129 -10.00 -9.01 -23.57
N PRO A 130 -10.69 -9.75 -22.67
CA PRO A 130 -10.17 -10.05 -21.34
C PRO A 130 -8.78 -10.69 -21.42
N GLN A 131 -7.82 -10.13 -20.67
CA GLN A 131 -6.44 -10.62 -20.66
C GLN A 131 -6.31 -12.01 -20.01
N VAL A 132 -7.32 -12.40 -19.22
CA VAL A 132 -7.46 -13.72 -18.59
C VAL A 132 -8.93 -14.13 -18.63
N ALA A 133 -9.21 -15.43 -18.60
CA ALA A 133 -10.57 -15.93 -18.42
C ALA A 133 -11.14 -15.46 -17.08
N SER A 134 -12.45 -15.22 -17.00
CA SER A 134 -13.07 -14.66 -15.78
C SER A 134 -12.96 -15.56 -14.55
N ASP A 135 -12.68 -16.85 -14.72
CA ASP A 135 -12.46 -17.87 -13.69
C ASP A 135 -10.98 -18.17 -13.40
N ASP A 136 -10.04 -17.55 -14.12
CA ASP A 136 -8.59 -17.79 -13.98
C ASP A 136 -7.83 -16.50 -13.64
N VAL A 137 -8.17 -15.90 -12.48
CA VAL A 137 -7.48 -14.71 -11.99
C VAL A 137 -6.07 -15.09 -11.49
N PRO A 138 -4.99 -14.53 -12.06
CA PRO A 138 -3.64 -14.90 -11.64
C PRO A 138 -3.39 -14.56 -10.17
N VAL A 139 -2.90 -15.55 -9.43
CA VAL A 139 -2.45 -15.42 -8.05
C VAL A 139 -0.94 -15.64 -8.00
N TYR A 140 -0.20 -14.75 -7.34
CA TYR A 140 1.26 -14.82 -7.24
C TYR A 140 1.76 -14.51 -5.83
N ARG A 141 2.93 -15.04 -5.49
CA ARG A 141 3.63 -14.71 -4.25
C ARG A 141 4.45 -13.44 -4.43
N VAL A 142 4.34 -12.54 -3.46
CA VAL A 142 5.18 -11.34 -3.39
C VAL A 142 6.39 -11.68 -2.52
N PRO A 143 7.63 -11.56 -3.02
CA PRO A 143 8.81 -11.82 -2.23
C PRO A 143 8.90 -10.83 -1.07
N LEU A 144 9.19 -11.34 0.12
CA LEU A 144 9.49 -10.49 1.26
C LEU A 144 10.96 -10.04 1.19
N PRO A 145 11.24 -8.76 1.47
CA PRO A 145 12.60 -8.24 1.48
C PRO A 145 13.38 -8.80 2.68
N GLY A 146 14.71 -8.84 2.55
CA GLY A 146 15.61 -9.34 3.59
C GLY A 146 17.00 -8.77 3.42
N VAL A 147 17.95 -9.40 4.09
CA VAL A 147 19.37 -9.10 4.00
C VAL A 147 20.12 -10.29 3.40
N ASP A 148 21.28 -10.04 2.79
CA ASP A 148 22.21 -11.09 2.36
C ASP A 148 23.03 -11.66 3.53
N GLU A 149 24.01 -12.52 3.22
CA GLU A 149 24.87 -13.19 4.20
C GLU A 149 25.68 -12.21 5.06
N ASP A 150 25.98 -11.02 4.54
CA ASP A 150 26.72 -9.96 5.23
C ASP A 150 25.80 -9.01 6.01
N GLY A 151 24.49 -9.27 6.02
CA GLY A 151 23.50 -8.41 6.65
C GLY A 151 23.17 -7.15 5.85
N ILE A 152 23.57 -7.08 4.58
CA ILE A 152 23.27 -5.95 3.70
C ILE A 152 21.89 -6.14 3.07
N PRO A 153 21.03 -5.10 3.03
CA PRO A 153 19.72 -5.22 2.39
C PRO A 153 19.81 -5.67 0.93
N ILE A 154 18.94 -6.62 0.54
CA ILE A 154 18.78 -7.02 -0.86
C ILE A 154 18.03 -5.90 -1.59
N TRP A 155 18.78 -4.92 -2.09
CA TRP A 155 18.27 -3.66 -2.67
C TRP A 155 17.20 -3.87 -3.74
N GLU A 156 17.30 -4.93 -4.53
CA GLU A 156 16.34 -5.30 -5.57
C GLU A 156 14.98 -5.67 -5.02
N LEU A 157 14.86 -6.13 -3.76
CA LEU A 157 13.56 -6.42 -3.14
C LEU A 157 12.91 -5.18 -2.51
N ILE A 158 13.68 -4.11 -2.29
CA ILE A 158 13.24 -2.85 -1.66
C ILE A 158 13.26 -1.66 -2.64
N ASP A 159 13.37 -1.91 -3.94
CA ASP A 159 13.32 -0.90 -5.00
C ASP A 159 11.89 -0.47 -5.39
N ASN A 160 10.88 -0.90 -4.62
CA ASN A 160 9.44 -0.64 -4.81
C ASN A 160 8.76 -0.37 -3.46
N ASN A 161 7.59 0.26 -3.45
CA ASN A 161 6.94 0.74 -2.23
C ASN A 161 6.61 -0.43 -1.27
N SER A 162 6.00 -1.50 -1.78
CA SER A 162 5.63 -2.64 -0.92
C SER A 162 6.85 -3.37 -0.35
N GLY A 163 7.96 -3.45 -1.08
CA GLY A 163 9.23 -3.91 -0.53
C GLY A 163 9.71 -3.02 0.63
N GLN A 164 9.66 -1.70 0.46
CA GLN A 164 10.09 -0.76 1.50
C GLN A 164 9.22 -0.86 2.77
N ASP A 165 7.91 -0.91 2.57
CA ASP A 165 6.93 -1.08 3.64
C ASP A 165 7.16 -2.39 4.40
N ASN A 166 7.20 -3.52 3.71
CA ASN A 166 7.44 -4.82 4.34
C ASN A 166 8.75 -4.83 5.14
N PHE A 167 9.83 -4.26 4.58
CA PHE A 167 11.11 -4.19 5.28
C PHE A 167 11.01 -3.33 6.55
N ALA A 168 10.35 -2.17 6.47
CA ALA A 168 10.14 -1.29 7.63
C ALA A 168 9.23 -1.91 8.71
N TRP A 169 8.25 -2.74 8.33
CA TRP A 169 7.39 -3.42 9.30
C TRP A 169 8.10 -4.59 9.98
N MET A 170 8.76 -5.46 9.20
CA MET A 170 9.40 -6.66 9.73
C MET A 170 10.58 -6.35 10.64
N THR A 171 11.31 -5.27 10.36
CA THR A 171 12.48 -4.87 11.16
C THR A 171 12.14 -4.34 12.56
N GLN A 172 10.86 -4.05 12.83
CA GLN A 172 10.39 -3.76 14.19
C GLN A 172 10.23 -5.02 15.06
N GLY A 173 10.40 -6.21 14.47
CA GLY A 173 10.22 -7.51 15.10
C GLY A 173 8.80 -8.08 14.94
N PRO A 174 8.59 -9.35 15.37
CA PRO A 174 7.29 -10.02 15.24
C PRO A 174 6.15 -9.31 15.96
N ILE A 175 6.47 -8.63 17.08
CA ILE A 175 5.57 -7.75 17.83
C ILE A 175 6.39 -6.52 18.23
N SER A 176 6.01 -5.33 17.75
CA SER A 176 6.70 -4.09 18.12
C SER A 176 6.66 -3.87 19.64
N PRO A 177 7.76 -3.46 20.30
CA PRO A 177 7.81 -3.20 21.73
C PRO A 177 7.13 -1.86 22.08
N ARG A 178 5.79 -1.84 22.05
CA ARG A 178 4.95 -0.62 22.18
C ARG A 178 5.16 0.16 23.49
N HIS A 179 5.64 -0.48 24.55
CA HIS A 179 5.97 0.19 25.82
C HIS A 179 7.15 1.18 25.71
N LEU A 180 7.96 1.08 24.66
CA LEU A 180 9.07 2.00 24.36
C LEU A 180 8.67 3.15 23.42
N GLU A 181 7.47 3.09 22.85
CA GLU A 181 7.02 4.00 21.81
C GLU A 181 6.92 5.46 22.30
N LYS A 182 7.30 6.40 21.43
CA LYS A 182 7.20 7.84 21.62
C LYS A 182 6.54 8.46 20.39
N LEU A 183 5.22 8.60 20.46
CA LEU A 183 4.45 9.20 19.38
C LEU A 183 4.69 10.72 19.31
N ALA A 184 4.77 11.24 18.09
CA ALA A 184 4.94 12.65 17.76
C ALA A 184 3.77 13.17 16.90
N GLU A 185 3.92 14.37 16.35
CA GLU A 185 2.84 15.06 15.66
C GLU A 185 2.32 14.32 14.40
N SER A 186 3.20 13.63 13.68
CA SER A 186 2.84 12.83 12.50
C SER A 186 1.95 11.63 12.85
N ASP A 187 1.97 11.16 14.10
CA ASP A 187 1.30 9.93 14.54
C ASP A 187 -0.16 10.16 14.95
N LYS A 188 -0.74 11.33 14.67
CA LYS A 188 -2.15 11.65 14.94
C LYS A 188 -3.10 10.56 14.39
N GLY A 189 -2.83 10.05 13.19
CA GLY A 189 -3.64 8.99 12.58
C GLY A 189 -3.57 7.67 13.35
N ILE A 190 -2.39 7.29 13.84
CA ILE A 190 -2.19 6.09 14.66
C ILE A 190 -3.03 6.19 15.94
N ILE A 191 -3.03 7.36 16.58
CA ILE A 191 -3.83 7.61 17.79
C ILE A 191 -5.33 7.47 17.49
N VAL A 192 -5.82 8.07 16.39
CA VAL A 192 -7.23 7.98 15.99
C VAL A 192 -7.63 6.52 15.73
N TYR A 193 -6.81 5.77 14.99
CA TYR A 193 -7.08 4.38 14.67
C TYR A 193 -7.09 3.47 15.90
N ARG A 194 -6.13 3.63 16.82
CA ARG A 194 -6.11 2.88 18.08
C ARG A 194 -7.32 3.18 18.96
N ARG A 195 -7.76 4.45 19.03
CA ARG A 195 -8.98 4.82 19.75
C ARG A 195 -10.21 4.15 19.13
N LEU A 196 -10.34 4.21 17.81
CA LEU A 196 -11.43 3.55 17.10
C LEU A 196 -11.42 2.04 17.36
N LEU A 197 -10.25 1.38 17.35
CA LEU A 197 -10.15 -0.04 17.72
C LEU A 197 -10.70 -0.32 19.11
N VAL A 198 -10.29 0.45 20.12
CA VAL A 198 -10.77 0.29 21.51
C VAL A 198 -12.27 0.55 21.63
N GLU A 199 -12.79 1.56 20.94
CA GLU A 199 -14.23 1.84 20.90
C GLU A 199 -15.01 0.68 20.28
N GLN A 200 -14.56 0.14 19.14
CA GLN A 200 -15.22 -0.99 18.48
C GLN A 200 -15.09 -2.29 19.27
N MET A 201 -13.99 -2.51 20.00
CA MET A 201 -13.85 -3.63 20.92
C MET A 201 -14.90 -3.58 22.04
N ARG A 202 -15.15 -2.40 22.63
CA ARG A 202 -16.20 -2.24 23.65
C ARG A 202 -17.60 -2.51 23.10
N VAL A 203 -17.90 -2.08 21.88
CA VAL A 203 -19.18 -2.39 21.22
C VAL A 203 -19.40 -3.91 21.13
N VAL A 204 -18.35 -4.65 20.78
CA VAL A 204 -18.40 -6.12 20.72
C VAL A 204 -18.58 -6.72 22.11
N GLU A 205 -17.87 -6.23 23.13
CA GLU A 205 -18.00 -6.68 24.52
C GLU A 205 -19.42 -6.48 25.07
N ASP A 206 -20.09 -5.39 24.65
CA ASP A 206 -21.47 -5.09 24.99
C ASP A 206 -22.50 -5.89 24.15
N GLY A 207 -22.05 -6.79 23.28
CA GLY A 207 -22.89 -7.65 22.43
C GLY A 207 -23.42 -6.99 21.16
N GLY A 208 -22.90 -5.82 20.81
CA GLY A 208 -23.21 -5.11 19.57
C GLY A 208 -22.38 -5.58 18.37
N ASP A 209 -22.79 -5.13 17.18
CA ASP A 209 -22.02 -5.34 15.95
C ASP A 209 -21.03 -4.18 15.75
N PRO A 210 -19.73 -4.45 15.56
CA PRO A 210 -18.77 -3.41 15.28
C PRO A 210 -18.94 -2.88 13.85
N MET A 211 -18.28 -1.74 13.59
CA MET A 211 -18.18 -1.11 12.28
C MET A 211 -17.89 -2.14 11.18
N ASN A 212 -18.63 -2.02 10.08
CA ASN A 212 -18.56 -2.88 8.89
C ASN A 212 -18.97 -4.35 9.10
N VAL A 213 -19.74 -4.66 10.15
CA VAL A 213 -20.49 -5.92 10.26
C VAL A 213 -21.94 -5.69 9.83
N PHE A 214 -22.30 -6.24 8.67
CA PHE A 214 -23.64 -6.10 8.08
C PHE A 214 -24.40 -7.43 8.17
N ARG A 215 -25.34 -7.53 9.12
CA ARG A 215 -26.21 -8.71 9.26
C ARG A 215 -27.46 -8.65 8.39
N ASP A 216 -27.92 -7.44 8.07
CA ASP A 216 -29.08 -7.21 7.20
C ASP A 216 -28.65 -7.32 5.73
N PRO A 217 -29.17 -8.30 4.96
CA PRO A 217 -28.85 -8.45 3.54
C PRO A 217 -29.21 -7.23 2.70
N ALA A 218 -30.19 -6.39 3.12
CA ALA A 218 -30.52 -5.17 2.41
C ALA A 218 -29.42 -4.10 2.50
N LYS A 219 -28.63 -4.15 3.58
CA LYS A 219 -27.47 -3.27 3.83
C LYS A 219 -26.14 -3.88 3.37
N ASN A 220 -26.07 -5.21 3.26
CA ASN A 220 -24.91 -5.94 2.75
C ASN A 220 -24.89 -5.95 1.21
N LYS A 221 -24.71 -4.78 0.62
CA LYS A 221 -24.58 -4.56 -0.83
C LYS A 221 -23.26 -3.82 -1.11
N ASP A 222 -23.18 -3.18 -2.27
CA ASP A 222 -22.06 -2.33 -2.64
C ASP A 222 -21.91 -1.18 -1.64
N LEU A 223 -20.74 -1.07 -1.02
CA LEU A 223 -20.39 0.03 -0.13
C LEU A 223 -19.73 1.13 -0.94
N TYR A 224 -20.24 2.35 -0.83
CA TYR A 224 -19.58 3.51 -1.41
C TYR A 224 -18.40 3.93 -0.52
N ILE A 225 -17.20 3.88 -1.09
CA ILE A 225 -15.95 4.26 -0.42
C ILE A 225 -15.38 5.47 -1.17
N PRO A 226 -15.40 6.68 -0.57
CA PRO A 226 -15.01 7.90 -1.26
C PRO A 226 -13.54 7.85 -1.66
N ASN A 227 -13.22 7.99 -2.94
CA ASN A 227 -11.84 7.86 -3.41
C ASN A 227 -11.38 9.10 -4.19
N GLU A 228 -10.18 9.60 -3.91
CA GLU A 228 -9.57 10.73 -4.64
C GLU A 228 -9.48 10.50 -6.17
N ALA A 229 -9.44 9.25 -6.64
CA ALA A 229 -9.49 8.91 -8.07
C ALA A 229 -10.84 9.21 -8.74
N GLU A 230 -11.90 9.45 -7.97
CA GLU A 230 -13.20 9.86 -8.52
C GLU A 230 -13.09 11.20 -9.26
N GLU A 231 -12.28 12.11 -8.73
CA GLU A 231 -12.04 13.44 -9.28
C GLU A 231 -10.66 13.57 -9.97
N GLY A 232 -10.14 12.45 -10.45
CA GLY A 232 -8.97 12.43 -11.32
C GLY A 232 -7.63 12.44 -10.60
N ASP A 233 -7.59 12.29 -9.27
CA ASP A 233 -6.32 11.98 -8.60
C ASP A 233 -5.76 10.65 -9.13
N LYS A 234 -4.48 10.65 -9.47
CA LYS A 234 -3.76 9.46 -9.94
C LYS A 234 -2.85 8.88 -8.86
N THR A 235 -2.82 9.48 -7.67
CA THR A 235 -1.86 9.19 -6.62
C THR A 235 -2.23 7.95 -5.83
N TRP A 236 -3.47 7.84 -5.30
CA TRP A 236 -3.93 6.67 -4.56
C TRP A 236 -5.38 6.28 -4.87
N GLY A 237 -5.55 5.33 -5.78
CA GLY A 237 -6.86 4.73 -6.04
C GLY A 237 -6.80 3.61 -7.07
N TYR A 238 -7.94 2.93 -7.24
CA TYR A 238 -8.14 2.05 -8.38
C TYR A 238 -8.05 2.90 -9.65
N ARG A 239 -7.08 2.57 -10.50
CA ARG A 239 -6.80 3.36 -11.70
C ARG A 239 -7.99 3.25 -12.66
N LYS A 240 -8.43 4.41 -13.15
CA LYS A 240 -9.39 4.49 -14.27
C LYS A 240 -8.71 4.30 -15.64
N GLU A 241 -7.39 4.48 -15.71
CA GLU A 241 -6.60 4.34 -16.93
C GLU A 241 -5.90 2.98 -17.01
N ARG A 242 -5.88 2.40 -18.22
CA ARG A 242 -5.40 1.05 -18.55
C ARG A 242 -3.98 0.75 -18.08
N THR A 243 -3.09 1.75 -18.05
CA THR A 243 -1.67 1.56 -17.74
C THR A 243 -1.01 2.79 -17.13
N PHE A 244 0.12 2.58 -16.44
CA PHE A 244 1.14 3.63 -16.33
C PHE A 244 1.68 3.83 -17.74
N LYS A 245 1.54 5.01 -18.35
CA LYS A 245 2.17 5.26 -19.65
C LYS A 245 3.66 4.96 -19.52
N GLY A 246 4.13 3.88 -20.17
CA GLY A 246 5.54 3.52 -20.26
C GLY A 246 6.16 2.81 -19.05
N GLY A 247 5.40 2.15 -18.16
CA GLY A 247 6.04 1.45 -17.02
C GLY A 247 5.16 0.61 -16.09
N LEU A 248 5.79 0.07 -15.05
CA LEU A 248 5.14 -0.67 -13.96
C LEU A 248 4.75 0.24 -12.80
N SER A 249 3.69 -0.11 -12.07
CA SER A 249 3.37 0.55 -10.79
C SER A 249 4.44 0.21 -9.74
N THR A 250 4.92 1.26 -9.05
CA THR A 250 5.85 1.13 -7.93
C THR A 250 5.13 0.92 -6.60
N GLY A 251 3.85 1.32 -6.54
CA GLY A 251 2.95 1.13 -5.42
C GLY A 251 2.29 -0.26 -5.43
N SER A 252 1.84 -0.71 -4.25
CA SER A 252 1.31 -2.06 -4.05
C SER A 252 2.29 -3.14 -4.55
N SER A 253 1.82 -4.34 -4.88
CA SER A 253 2.63 -5.41 -5.49
C SER A 253 2.86 -5.20 -6.99
N GLY A 254 2.76 -3.97 -7.51
CA GLY A 254 2.75 -3.68 -8.95
C GLY A 254 3.98 -4.19 -9.71
N LYS A 255 5.16 -4.19 -9.08
CA LYS A 255 6.40 -4.78 -9.61
C LYS A 255 6.26 -6.27 -9.97
N TYR A 256 5.44 -6.99 -9.22
CA TYR A 256 5.25 -8.44 -9.27
C TYR A 256 3.95 -8.85 -9.97
N SER A 257 3.06 -7.90 -10.27
CA SER A 257 1.80 -8.12 -10.99
C SER A 257 2.02 -8.88 -12.30
N VAL A 258 1.35 -10.01 -12.46
CA VAL A 258 1.43 -10.84 -13.67
C VAL A 258 0.89 -10.04 -14.86
N ILE A 259 -0.30 -9.47 -14.70
CA ILE A 259 -0.99 -8.73 -15.76
C ILE A 259 -0.28 -7.39 -16.03
N GLY A 260 0.08 -6.66 -14.97
CA GLY A 260 0.75 -5.37 -15.11
C GLY A 260 2.10 -5.48 -15.83
N ARG A 261 2.83 -6.59 -15.62
CA ARG A 261 4.08 -6.88 -16.34
C ARG A 261 3.85 -7.21 -17.81
N GLN A 262 2.84 -8.01 -18.14
CA GLN A 262 2.48 -8.30 -19.54
C GLN A 262 2.11 -7.01 -20.28
N GLN A 263 1.31 -6.14 -19.65
CA GLN A 263 0.93 -4.85 -20.20
C GLN A 263 2.15 -3.93 -20.40
N ALA A 264 3.02 -3.80 -19.39
CA ALA A 264 4.22 -2.97 -19.47
C ALA A 264 5.18 -3.46 -20.56
N SER A 265 5.43 -4.76 -20.64
CA SER A 265 6.27 -5.35 -21.69
C SER A 265 5.66 -5.16 -23.08
N GLY A 266 4.34 -5.31 -23.24
CA GLY A 266 3.64 -5.06 -24.51
C GLY A 266 3.75 -3.62 -25.01
N GLN A 267 4.01 -2.65 -24.10
CA GLN A 267 4.27 -1.25 -24.44
C GLN A 267 5.76 -0.93 -24.65
N GLY A 268 6.64 -1.94 -24.60
CA GLY A 268 8.10 -1.74 -24.70
C GLY A 268 8.73 -1.10 -23.46
N ALA A 269 8.02 -1.09 -22.31
CA ALA A 269 8.57 -0.56 -21.08
C ALA A 269 9.61 -1.51 -20.46
N LYS A 270 10.56 -0.93 -19.71
CA LYS A 270 11.53 -1.71 -18.93
C LYS A 270 10.83 -2.41 -17.78
N VAL A 271 10.99 -3.72 -17.70
CA VAL A 271 10.43 -4.57 -16.64
C VAL A 271 11.60 -5.24 -15.94
N PRO A 272 11.74 -5.12 -14.60
CA PRO A 272 12.85 -5.76 -13.89
C PRO A 272 12.68 -7.27 -13.94
N GLU A 273 13.79 -8.02 -14.00
CA GLU A 273 13.77 -9.48 -13.89
C GLU A 273 13.06 -9.92 -12.61
N ARG A 274 12.40 -11.09 -12.66
CA ARG A 274 11.92 -11.73 -11.44
C ARG A 274 13.15 -12.22 -10.70
N THR A 275 13.32 -11.83 -9.44
CA THR A 275 14.38 -12.36 -8.59
C THR A 275 14.26 -13.88 -8.60
N ALA A 276 15.28 -14.57 -9.13
CA ALA A 276 15.25 -16.03 -9.23
C ALA A 276 15.18 -16.63 -7.81
N GLY A 277 14.29 -17.61 -7.61
CA GLY A 277 14.19 -18.34 -6.34
C GLY A 277 13.16 -17.81 -5.33
N VAL A 278 12.24 -16.93 -5.73
CA VAL A 278 11.05 -16.58 -4.93
C VAL A 278 9.76 -16.72 -5.73
#